data_AF-A0A962ELY9-F1
#
_entry.id   AF-A0A962ELY9-F1
#
_cell.length_a   1.000
_cell.length_b   1.000
_cell.length_c   1.000
_cell.angle_alpha   90.00
_cell.angle_beta   90.00
_cell.angle_gamma   90.00
#
_symmetry.space_group_name_H-M   'P 1'
#
loop_
_entity.id
_entity.type
_entity.pdbx_description
1 polymer ?
#
loop_
_entity_poly.entity_id
_entity_poly.type
_entity_poly.pdbx_seq_one_letter_code
_entity_poly.pdbx_strand_id
1 'polypeptide(L)'
;MPESGEQLKGYIAGFESYFNDQLLFRDTFIGLQKKIKLAFGLSPTANVIAGEGRWLFNNFDDVFGNYQRRHAHSEQEIRAWAQYITERKGWLASRGIAYYFMPVPDKHAIYKQYLPEKDRLRIEQNNIHILLKTLASGESVNSIVDIYPDMLKQKNGFELPLYTPGDTHWNILGAAVATDALVRKMKARFPALDYSLPGDTDYFVEQDGLGGELVAIVGGGKSYKTPAALLKNYATCVGKDKALYTVNSYGLNSTGRLVKDAPHVLQCNGASGLKVLVFRDSFWDKLAYTLAPLFYETYVIKMEGEVFF
;
A
#
# COMPACT_ATOMS: atom_id res chain seq x y z
N MET A 1 -19.78 -18.47 37.90
CA MET A 1 -19.12 -18.39 36.58
C MET A 1 -20.03 -17.60 35.66
N PRO A 2 -19.53 -16.78 34.72
CA PRO A 2 -20.39 -15.99 33.85
C PRO A 2 -21.24 -16.88 32.95
N GLU A 3 -22.54 -16.59 32.84
CA GLU A 3 -23.54 -17.42 32.15
C GLU A 3 -23.99 -16.81 30.81
N SER A 4 -23.43 -15.65 30.44
CA SER A 4 -23.69 -15.00 29.15
C SER A 4 -22.44 -14.28 28.60
N GLY A 5 -22.41 -14.02 27.29
CA GLY A 5 -21.28 -13.34 26.64
C GLY A 5 -21.04 -11.90 27.13
N GLU A 6 -22.07 -11.24 27.66
CA GLU A 6 -21.96 -9.89 28.24
C GLU A 6 -21.36 -9.94 29.65
N GLN A 7 -21.76 -10.94 30.45
CA GLN A 7 -21.15 -11.20 31.77
C GLN A 7 -19.69 -11.66 31.64
N LEU A 8 -19.35 -12.39 30.59
CA LEU A 8 -17.97 -12.79 30.31
C LEU A 8 -17.08 -11.57 30.00
N LYS A 9 -17.57 -10.61 29.21
CA LYS A 9 -16.85 -9.35 28.94
C LYS A 9 -16.65 -8.53 30.21
N GLY A 10 -17.69 -8.41 31.05
CA GLY A 10 -17.59 -7.72 32.33
C GLY A 10 -16.61 -8.39 33.30
N TYR A 11 -16.59 -9.72 33.34
CA TYR A 11 -15.64 -10.49 34.15
C TYR A 11 -14.19 -10.34 33.66
N ILE A 12 -13.95 -10.38 32.34
CA ILE A 12 -12.62 -10.15 31.76
C ILE A 12 -12.14 -8.73 32.06
N ALA A 13 -13.00 -7.72 31.89
CA ALA A 13 -12.66 -6.34 32.20
C ALA A 13 -12.34 -6.14 33.70
N GLY A 14 -13.11 -6.77 34.59
CA GLY A 14 -12.86 -6.75 36.03
C GLY A 14 -11.56 -7.46 36.42
N PHE A 15 -11.24 -8.58 35.75
CA PHE A 15 -9.98 -9.29 35.93
C PHE A 15 -8.78 -8.48 35.42
N GLU A 16 -8.88 -7.84 34.26
CA GLU A 16 -7.84 -6.96 33.72
C GLU A 16 -7.60 -5.74 34.63
N SER A 17 -8.67 -5.13 35.15
CA SER A 17 -8.56 -4.04 36.12
C SER A 17 -7.86 -4.50 37.39
N TYR A 18 -8.30 -5.62 37.98
CA TYR A 18 -7.67 -6.19 39.17
C TYR A 18 -6.19 -6.56 38.93
N PHE A 19 -5.87 -7.14 37.78
CA PHE A 19 -4.49 -7.53 37.44
C PHE A 19 -3.59 -6.30 37.21
N ASN A 20 -4.11 -5.25 36.56
CA ASN A 20 -3.41 -3.98 36.39
C ASN A 20 -3.24 -3.23 37.72
N ASP A 21 -4.20 -3.33 38.64
CA ASP A 21 -4.13 -2.76 39.99
C ASP A 21 -3.12 -3.51 40.89
N GLN A 22 -2.95 -4.82 40.72
CA GLN A 22 -1.98 -5.63 41.46
C GLN A 22 -0.54 -5.54 40.88
N LEU A 23 -0.40 -5.23 39.59
CA LEU A 23 0.88 -4.96 38.92
C LEU A 23 0.93 -3.50 38.42
N LEU A 24 0.97 -2.57 39.37
CA LEU A 24 1.23 -1.16 39.11
C LEU A 24 2.41 -1.01 38.12
N PHE A 25 2.23 -0.17 37.11
CA PHE A 25 3.21 0.12 36.05
C PHE A 25 3.45 -0.95 34.99
N ARG A 26 2.69 -2.06 34.93
CA ARG A 26 2.86 -3.07 33.87
C ARG A 26 2.87 -2.46 32.46
N ASP A 27 1.86 -1.65 32.13
CA ASP A 27 1.76 -1.02 30.80
C ASP A 27 2.87 0.01 30.59
N THR A 28 3.31 0.69 31.66
CA THR A 28 4.48 1.58 31.64
C THR A 28 5.77 0.81 31.34
N PHE A 29 5.98 -0.36 31.95
CA PHE A 29 7.13 -1.22 31.71
C PHE A 29 7.10 -1.87 30.34
N ILE A 30 5.94 -2.33 29.86
CA ILE A 30 5.77 -2.83 28.49
C ILE A 30 6.09 -1.72 27.49
N GLY A 31 5.56 -0.51 27.70
CA GLY A 31 5.86 0.65 26.88
C GLY A 31 7.35 1.02 26.89
N LEU A 32 7.99 0.99 28.06
CA LEU A 32 9.42 1.23 28.21
C LEU A 32 10.26 0.15 27.52
N GLN A 33 9.91 -1.13 27.69
CA GLN A 33 10.58 -2.25 27.05
C GLN A 33 10.50 -2.15 25.52
N LYS A 34 9.32 -1.78 24.97
CA LYS A 34 9.15 -1.55 23.53
C LYS A 34 10.06 -0.43 23.04
N LYS A 35 10.11 0.70 23.76
CA LYS A 35 11.00 1.83 23.44
C LYS A 35 12.49 1.45 23.51
N ILE A 36 12.89 0.68 24.53
CA ILE A 36 14.26 0.17 24.68
C ILE A 36 14.60 -0.73 23.49
N LYS A 37 13.75 -1.71 23.15
CA LYS A 37 13.96 -2.57 21.99
C LYS A 37 14.16 -1.74 20.72
N LEU A 38 13.27 -0.78 20.45
CA LEU A 38 13.38 0.10 19.29
C LEU A 38 14.67 0.95 19.29
N ALA A 39 15.09 1.46 20.46
CA ALA A 39 16.35 2.20 20.59
C ALA A 39 17.59 1.34 20.25
N PHE A 40 17.51 0.02 20.46
CA PHE A 40 18.52 -0.95 20.03
C PHE A 40 18.28 -1.52 18.62
N GLY A 41 17.35 -0.96 17.83
CA GLY A 41 17.03 -1.45 16.49
C GLY A 41 16.31 -2.81 16.48
N LEU A 42 15.70 -3.20 17.60
CA LEU A 42 14.94 -4.44 17.73
C LEU A 42 13.44 -4.15 17.68
N SER A 43 12.71 -4.95 16.91
CA SER A 43 11.25 -4.87 16.91
C SER A 43 10.66 -5.55 18.15
N PRO A 44 9.62 -4.96 18.77
CA PRO A 44 8.90 -5.61 19.86
C PRO A 44 7.95 -6.72 19.40
N THR A 45 7.76 -6.92 18.10
CA THR A 45 6.87 -7.94 17.49
C THR A 45 7.53 -8.60 16.28
N ALA A 46 7.17 -9.84 15.98
CA ALA A 46 7.64 -10.55 14.77
C ALA A 46 7.03 -10.00 13.47
N ASN A 47 5.89 -9.31 13.55
CA ASN A 47 5.17 -8.76 12.39
C ASN A 47 5.79 -7.48 11.84
N VAL A 48 6.80 -6.93 12.51
CA VAL A 48 7.50 -5.73 12.08
C VAL A 48 8.99 -5.96 12.19
N ILE A 49 9.75 -5.59 11.16
CA ILE A 49 11.22 -5.56 11.22
C ILE A 49 11.65 -4.11 11.43
N ALA A 50 12.42 -3.87 12.49
CA ALA A 50 13.04 -2.57 12.73
C ALA A 50 14.31 -2.47 11.88
N GLY A 51 14.35 -1.47 11.00
CA GLY A 51 15.49 -1.16 10.14
C GLY A 51 16.33 0.00 10.69
N GLU A 52 17.26 0.47 9.87
CA GLU A 52 18.11 1.61 10.19
C GLU A 52 17.29 2.92 10.26
N GLY A 53 17.58 3.75 11.26
CA GLY A 53 16.90 5.03 11.47
C GLY A 53 15.43 4.87 11.85
N ARG A 54 14.53 5.47 11.05
CA ARG A 54 13.08 5.44 11.29
C ARG A 54 12.34 4.41 10.42
N TRP A 55 13.06 3.54 9.72
CA TRP A 55 12.46 2.56 8.83
C TRP A 55 11.93 1.36 9.60
N LEU A 56 10.64 1.08 9.42
CA LEU A 56 9.97 -0.13 9.88
C LEU A 56 9.48 -0.91 8.66
N PHE A 57 9.57 -2.23 8.64
CA PHE A 57 9.10 -3.04 7.50
C PHE A 57 8.04 -4.03 7.95
N ASN A 58 7.03 -4.26 7.11
CA ASN A 58 5.99 -5.24 7.39
C ASN A 58 6.54 -6.65 7.27
N ASN A 59 6.17 -7.50 8.22
CA ASN A 59 6.37 -8.93 8.16
C ASN A 59 5.11 -9.66 8.65
N PHE A 60 3.93 -9.07 8.38
CA PHE A 60 2.66 -9.79 8.51
C PHE A 60 2.70 -11.03 7.62
N ASP A 61 2.12 -12.13 8.09
CA ASP A 61 2.04 -13.40 7.38
C ASP A 61 3.36 -13.89 6.76
N ASP A 62 4.48 -13.50 7.38
CA ASP A 62 5.82 -13.88 6.96
C ASP A 62 6.14 -13.50 5.49
N VAL A 63 5.76 -12.28 5.07
CA VAL A 63 6.09 -11.73 3.74
C VAL A 63 7.58 -11.87 3.39
N PHE A 64 8.50 -11.72 4.35
CA PHE A 64 9.92 -11.96 4.09
C PHE A 64 10.24 -13.41 3.71
N GLY A 65 9.40 -14.37 4.10
CA GLY A 65 9.45 -15.75 3.63
C GLY A 65 9.28 -15.87 2.11
N ASN A 66 8.49 -15.02 1.46
CA ASN A 66 8.38 -14.99 -0.01
C ASN A 66 9.72 -14.59 -0.65
N TYR A 67 10.35 -13.55 -0.10
CA TYR A 67 11.64 -13.05 -0.58
C TYR A 67 12.83 -13.96 -0.22
N GLN A 68 12.68 -14.77 0.81
CA GLN A 68 13.65 -15.80 1.21
C GLN A 68 13.37 -17.17 0.58
N ARG A 69 12.44 -17.24 -0.39
CA ARG A 69 12.01 -18.47 -1.08
C ARG A 69 11.44 -19.57 -0.16
N ARG A 70 11.08 -19.25 1.10
CA ARG A 70 10.43 -20.19 2.03
C ARG A 70 8.98 -20.48 1.61
N HIS A 71 8.33 -19.51 0.99
CA HIS A 71 6.98 -19.62 0.41
C HIS A 71 7.03 -19.52 -1.11
N ALA A 72 8.06 -20.12 -1.72
CA ALA A 72 8.20 -20.14 -3.16
C ALA A 72 7.05 -20.93 -3.82
N HIS A 73 6.36 -20.31 -4.75
CA HIS A 73 5.41 -21.00 -5.60
C HIS A 73 6.16 -21.94 -6.56
N SER A 74 5.56 -23.11 -6.80
CA SER A 74 6.00 -24.05 -7.83
C SER A 74 5.85 -23.43 -9.22
N GLU A 75 6.58 -23.97 -10.19
CA GLU A 75 6.43 -23.50 -11.58
C GLU A 75 5.02 -23.70 -12.11
N GLN A 76 4.30 -24.75 -11.66
CA GLN A 76 2.93 -25.01 -12.06
C GLN A 76 1.99 -23.90 -11.56
N GLU A 77 2.16 -23.46 -10.32
CA GLU A 77 1.38 -22.34 -9.76
C GLU A 77 1.70 -21.02 -10.48
N ILE A 78 2.97 -20.74 -10.76
CA ILE A 78 3.36 -19.55 -11.55
C ILE A 78 2.74 -19.60 -12.96
N ARG A 79 2.77 -20.76 -13.62
CA ARG A 79 2.15 -20.93 -14.95
C ARG A 79 0.62 -20.77 -14.87
N ALA A 80 -0.03 -21.29 -13.84
CA ALA A 80 -1.48 -21.14 -13.65
C ALA A 80 -1.86 -19.66 -13.48
N TRP A 81 -1.11 -18.90 -12.69
CA TRP A 81 -1.32 -17.45 -12.56
C TRP A 81 -1.08 -16.70 -13.87
N ALA A 82 -0.03 -17.04 -14.60
CA ALA A 82 0.26 -16.43 -15.90
C ALA A 82 -0.85 -16.70 -16.92
N GLN A 83 -1.38 -17.93 -16.93
CA GLN A 83 -2.52 -18.34 -17.76
C GLN A 83 -3.77 -17.55 -17.38
N TYR A 84 -4.11 -17.45 -16.10
CA TYR A 84 -5.28 -16.70 -15.62
C TYR A 84 -5.27 -15.23 -16.06
N ILE A 85 -4.10 -14.56 -15.92
CA ILE A 85 -3.92 -13.17 -16.35
C ILE A 85 -4.11 -13.04 -17.87
N THR A 86 -3.60 -14.01 -18.63
CA THR A 86 -3.68 -14.03 -20.11
C THR A 86 -5.10 -14.29 -20.60
N GLU A 87 -5.81 -15.26 -20.01
CA GLU A 87 -7.21 -15.55 -20.32
C GLU A 87 -8.12 -14.36 -19.99
N ARG A 88 -7.91 -13.72 -18.83
CA ARG A 88 -8.65 -12.50 -18.45
C ARG A 88 -8.43 -11.37 -19.46
N LYS A 89 -7.18 -11.16 -19.89
CA LYS A 89 -6.86 -10.20 -20.95
C LYS A 89 -7.64 -10.52 -22.23
N GLY A 90 -7.61 -11.77 -22.71
CA GLY A 90 -8.31 -12.19 -23.92
C GLY A 90 -9.83 -11.99 -23.82
N TRP A 91 -10.41 -12.35 -22.68
CA TRP A 91 -11.84 -12.18 -22.41
C TRP A 91 -12.28 -10.70 -22.45
N LEU A 92 -11.51 -9.79 -21.86
CA LEU A 92 -11.77 -8.35 -21.90
C LEU A 92 -11.53 -7.76 -23.30
N ALA A 93 -10.47 -8.18 -23.98
CA ALA A 93 -10.16 -7.73 -25.33
C ALA A 93 -11.27 -8.08 -26.33
N SER A 94 -11.89 -9.27 -26.21
CA SER A 94 -13.05 -9.66 -27.04
C SER A 94 -14.28 -8.76 -26.87
N ARG A 95 -14.32 -7.95 -25.81
CA ARG A 95 -15.37 -6.95 -25.51
C ARG A 95 -14.91 -5.51 -25.79
N GLY A 96 -13.74 -5.33 -26.40
CA GLY A 96 -13.16 -4.02 -26.65
C GLY A 96 -12.63 -3.31 -25.39
N ILE A 97 -12.46 -4.03 -24.28
CA ILE A 97 -11.99 -3.47 -23.01
C ILE A 97 -10.49 -3.72 -22.86
N ALA A 98 -9.71 -2.67 -22.60
CA ALA A 98 -8.29 -2.80 -22.29
C ALA A 98 -8.08 -3.32 -20.87
N TYR A 99 -7.09 -4.19 -20.68
CA TYR A 99 -6.74 -4.77 -19.39
C TYR A 99 -5.29 -4.45 -19.04
N TYR A 100 -5.06 -4.02 -17.79
CA TYR A 100 -3.74 -3.75 -17.23
C TYR A 100 -3.60 -4.44 -15.88
N PHE A 101 -2.49 -5.13 -15.67
CA PHE A 101 -2.10 -5.74 -14.40
C PHE A 101 -0.83 -5.05 -13.91
N MET A 102 -0.94 -4.42 -12.74
CA MET A 102 0.12 -3.60 -12.14
C MET A 102 0.38 -4.09 -10.71
N PRO A 103 1.29 -5.06 -10.51
CA PRO A 103 1.70 -5.44 -9.17
C PRO A 103 2.48 -4.30 -8.52
N VAL A 104 2.22 -4.07 -7.24
CA VAL A 104 2.92 -3.05 -6.45
C VAL A 104 4.08 -3.72 -5.70
N PRO A 105 5.31 -3.22 -5.82
CA PRO A 105 6.44 -3.80 -5.10
C PRO A 105 6.32 -3.49 -3.61
N ASP A 106 6.79 -4.42 -2.77
CA ASP A 106 6.88 -4.15 -1.34
C ASP A 106 7.95 -3.09 -1.02
N LYS A 107 7.74 -2.38 0.09
CA LYS A 107 8.67 -1.36 0.57
C LYS A 107 10.09 -1.88 0.75
N HIS A 108 10.22 -3.10 1.27
CA HIS A 108 11.51 -3.73 1.52
C HIS A 108 12.23 -4.15 0.24
N ALA A 109 11.54 -4.28 -0.91
CA ALA A 109 12.18 -4.48 -2.21
C ALA A 109 12.86 -3.19 -2.72
N ILE A 110 12.24 -2.03 -2.50
CA ILE A 110 12.76 -0.71 -2.95
C ILE A 110 13.83 -0.16 -2.00
N TYR A 111 13.62 -0.33 -0.69
CA TYR A 111 14.40 0.28 0.39
C TYR A 111 15.20 -0.74 1.21
N LYS A 112 15.61 -1.85 0.58
CA LYS A 112 16.38 -2.94 1.22
C LYS A 112 17.65 -2.48 1.93
N GLN A 113 18.24 -1.36 1.54
CA GLN A 113 19.45 -0.84 2.16
C GLN A 113 19.26 -0.47 3.63
N TYR A 114 18.02 -0.19 4.07
CA TYR A 114 17.72 0.14 5.47
C TYR A 114 17.30 -1.08 6.30
N LEU A 115 17.29 -2.29 5.73
CA LEU A 115 17.04 -3.50 6.52
C LEU A 115 18.27 -3.89 7.33
N PRO A 116 18.07 -4.58 8.47
CA PRO A 116 19.17 -5.25 9.16
C PRO A 116 19.92 -6.18 8.19
N GLU A 117 21.23 -6.27 8.35
CA GLU A 117 22.09 -7.02 7.43
C GLU A 117 21.62 -8.47 7.21
N LYS A 118 21.22 -9.15 8.30
CA LYS A 118 20.71 -10.53 8.27
C LYS A 118 19.49 -10.73 7.37
N ASP A 119 18.66 -9.70 7.21
CA ASP A 119 17.43 -9.74 6.42
C ASP A 119 17.74 -9.27 4.98
N ARG A 120 18.52 -8.20 4.85
CA ARG A 120 18.96 -7.64 3.56
C ARG A 120 19.66 -8.67 2.67
N LEU A 121 20.56 -9.48 3.25
CA LEU A 121 21.36 -10.47 2.52
C LEU A 121 20.53 -11.65 2.01
N ARG A 122 19.28 -11.80 2.46
CA ARG A 122 18.40 -12.94 2.14
C ARG A 122 17.22 -12.55 1.25
N ILE A 123 17.24 -11.33 0.69
CA ILE A 123 16.24 -10.89 -0.28
C ILE A 123 16.61 -11.42 -1.67
N GLU A 124 15.86 -12.40 -2.14
CA GLU A 124 15.91 -12.98 -3.49
C GLU A 124 14.70 -12.54 -4.32
N GLN A 125 14.57 -13.08 -5.54
CA GLN A 125 13.39 -12.91 -6.38
C GLN A 125 12.19 -13.65 -5.77
N ASN A 126 11.18 -12.91 -5.32
CA ASN A 126 9.90 -13.48 -4.84
C ASN A 126 9.01 -13.96 -6.00
N ASN A 127 7.80 -14.44 -5.70
CA ASN A 127 6.93 -15.05 -6.69
C ASN A 127 6.45 -14.04 -7.74
N ILE A 128 6.25 -12.76 -7.38
CA ILE A 128 5.83 -11.75 -8.37
C ILE A 128 6.91 -11.49 -9.43
N HIS A 129 8.19 -11.46 -9.06
CA HIS A 129 9.28 -11.30 -10.04
C HIS A 129 9.32 -12.44 -11.05
N ILE A 130 9.13 -13.68 -10.57
CA ILE A 130 9.10 -14.87 -11.45
C ILE A 130 7.87 -14.80 -12.36
N LEU A 131 6.69 -14.48 -11.81
CA LEU A 131 5.46 -14.32 -12.60
C LEU A 131 5.60 -13.24 -13.68
N LEU A 132 6.15 -12.08 -13.35
CA LEU A 132 6.40 -11.00 -14.29
C LEU A 132 7.35 -11.42 -15.41
N LYS A 133 8.41 -12.16 -15.08
CA LYS A 133 9.33 -12.73 -16.08
C LYS A 133 8.62 -13.72 -17.01
N THR A 134 7.74 -14.58 -16.48
CA THR A 134 6.93 -15.52 -17.27
C THR A 134 5.96 -14.78 -18.20
N LEU A 135 5.33 -13.69 -17.73
CA LEU A 135 4.39 -12.89 -18.52
C LEU A 135 5.08 -12.02 -19.58
N ALA A 136 6.31 -11.58 -19.34
CA ALA A 136 7.07 -10.72 -20.24
C ALA A 136 7.44 -11.41 -21.57
N SER A 137 7.53 -12.74 -21.59
CA SER A 137 7.78 -13.53 -22.80
C SER A 137 6.52 -13.91 -23.59
N GLY A 138 5.34 -13.51 -23.12
CA GLY A 138 4.06 -13.94 -23.69
C GLY A 138 3.23 -12.82 -24.32
N GLU A 139 2.08 -13.21 -24.87
CA GLU A 139 1.13 -12.29 -25.53
C GLU A 139 0.60 -11.19 -24.60
N SER A 140 0.71 -11.36 -23.28
CA SER A 140 0.22 -10.45 -22.25
C SER A 140 1.14 -9.27 -21.94
N VAL A 141 2.35 -9.21 -22.50
CA VAL A 141 3.38 -8.20 -22.17
C VAL A 141 2.89 -6.74 -22.22
N ASN A 142 1.97 -6.42 -23.14
CA ASN A 142 1.42 -5.07 -23.27
C ASN A 142 0.40 -4.69 -22.17
N SER A 143 -0.13 -5.67 -21.47
CA SER A 143 -1.03 -5.50 -20.32
C SER A 143 -0.29 -5.47 -18.98
N ILE A 144 1.00 -5.84 -18.95
CA ILE A 144 1.78 -5.86 -17.71
C ILE A 144 2.45 -4.51 -17.50
N VAL A 145 2.25 -3.94 -16.31
CA VAL A 145 2.84 -2.69 -15.86
C VAL A 145 3.76 -3.01 -14.69
N ASP A 146 5.01 -3.34 -15.01
CA ASP A 146 6.05 -3.51 -13.99
C ASP A 146 6.59 -2.13 -13.60
N ILE A 147 6.20 -1.66 -12.42
CA ILE A 147 6.59 -0.35 -11.88
C ILE A 147 7.88 -0.41 -11.05
N TYR A 148 8.40 -1.60 -10.74
CA TYR A 148 9.58 -1.75 -9.88
C TYR A 148 10.82 -0.99 -10.41
N PRO A 149 11.16 -1.04 -11.71
CA PRO A 149 12.27 -0.26 -12.26
C PRO A 149 12.07 1.26 -12.13
N ASP A 150 10.85 1.75 -12.34
CA ASP A 150 10.53 3.17 -12.22
C ASP A 150 10.67 3.65 -10.77
N MET A 151 10.20 2.84 -9.81
CA MET A 151 10.35 3.13 -8.39
C MET A 151 11.81 3.13 -7.96
N LEU A 152 12.64 2.19 -8.43
CA LEU A 152 14.08 2.19 -8.15
C LEU A 152 14.78 3.42 -8.73
N LYS A 153 14.39 3.86 -9.93
CA LYS A 153 14.94 5.05 -10.57
C LYS A 153 14.58 6.32 -9.78
N GLN A 154 13.32 6.43 -9.33
CA GLN A 154 12.80 7.64 -8.70
C GLN A 154 12.91 7.68 -7.18
N LYS A 155 13.41 6.62 -6.52
CA LYS A 155 13.46 6.56 -5.04
C LYS A 155 14.26 7.68 -4.36
N ASN A 156 15.12 8.36 -5.11
CA ASN A 156 15.92 9.52 -4.70
C ASN A 156 15.63 10.78 -5.54
N GLY A 157 14.53 10.77 -6.32
CA GLY A 157 14.18 11.86 -7.25
C GLY A 157 13.34 12.98 -6.62
N PHE A 158 13.03 12.88 -5.33
CA PHE A 158 12.18 13.82 -4.59
C PHE A 158 12.81 14.13 -3.22
N GLU A 159 12.32 15.18 -2.56
CA GLU A 159 12.73 15.55 -1.20
C GLU A 159 12.42 14.44 -0.17
N LEU A 160 11.33 13.70 -0.38
CA LEU A 160 10.92 12.59 0.47
C LEU A 160 11.06 11.24 -0.24
N PRO A 161 11.26 10.13 0.51
CA PRO A 161 11.18 8.79 -0.05
C PRO A 161 9.79 8.51 -0.66
N LEU A 162 9.69 7.51 -1.55
CA LEU A 162 8.43 7.08 -2.15
C LEU A 162 7.51 6.34 -1.18
N TYR A 163 8.06 5.84 -0.06
CA TYR A 163 7.31 5.15 1.00
C TYR A 163 7.48 5.83 2.34
N THR A 164 6.43 5.78 3.15
CA THR A 164 6.47 6.28 4.52
C THR A 164 7.30 5.32 5.39
N PRO A 165 8.37 5.77 6.06
CA PRO A 165 9.26 4.88 6.81
C PRO A 165 8.53 4.05 7.87
N GLY A 166 7.54 4.63 8.55
CA GLY A 166 6.75 3.98 9.59
C GLY A 166 5.41 3.37 9.15
N ASP A 167 5.12 3.29 7.85
CA ASP A 167 3.89 2.71 7.30
C ASP A 167 4.19 1.55 6.34
N THR A 168 3.22 0.69 6.05
CA THR A 168 3.36 -0.38 5.05
C THR A 168 3.31 0.16 3.61
N HIS A 169 2.64 1.30 3.40
CA HIS A 169 2.32 1.83 2.07
C HIS A 169 3.32 2.85 1.54
N TRP A 170 3.24 3.09 0.22
CA TRP A 170 3.80 4.27 -0.40
C TRP A 170 3.16 5.56 0.12
N ASN A 171 3.83 6.69 -0.09
CA ASN A 171 3.19 7.99 0.02
C ASN A 171 2.70 8.48 -1.35
N ILE A 172 2.23 9.72 -1.42
CA ILE A 172 1.68 10.28 -2.66
C ILE A 172 2.72 10.35 -3.80
N LEU A 173 4.01 10.46 -3.49
CA LEU A 173 5.08 10.49 -4.50
C LEU A 173 5.31 9.10 -5.09
N GLY A 174 5.29 8.04 -4.28
CA GLY A 174 5.32 6.67 -4.78
C GLY A 174 4.12 6.34 -5.67
N ALA A 175 2.92 6.78 -5.27
CA ALA A 175 1.71 6.69 -6.09
C ALA A 175 1.82 7.48 -7.42
N ALA A 176 2.44 8.66 -7.40
CA ALA A 176 2.70 9.44 -8.60
C ALA A 176 3.62 8.70 -9.58
N VAL A 177 4.69 8.08 -9.09
CA VAL A 177 5.59 7.24 -9.90
C VAL A 177 4.85 6.07 -10.54
N ALA A 178 4.00 5.39 -9.77
CA ALA A 178 3.16 4.31 -10.30
C ALA A 178 2.17 4.80 -11.37
N THR A 179 1.58 5.99 -11.16
CA THR A 179 0.66 6.61 -12.12
C THR A 179 1.34 6.95 -13.43
N ASP A 180 2.52 7.57 -13.39
CA ASP A 180 3.31 7.87 -14.58
C ASP A 180 3.63 6.60 -15.39
N ALA A 181 4.09 5.53 -14.72
CA ALA A 181 4.38 4.25 -15.36
C ALA A 181 3.15 3.62 -16.02
N LEU A 182 2.01 3.63 -15.32
CA LEU A 182 0.74 3.13 -15.83
C LEU A 182 0.25 3.96 -17.03
N VAL A 183 0.23 5.28 -16.91
CA VAL A 183 -0.20 6.19 -17.99
C VAL A 183 0.68 6.04 -19.22
N ARG A 184 2.01 5.95 -19.07
CA ARG A 184 2.92 5.68 -20.19
C ARG A 184 2.57 4.40 -20.93
N LYS A 185 2.21 3.33 -20.21
CA LYS A 185 1.75 2.07 -20.82
C LYS A 185 0.40 2.22 -21.53
N MET A 186 -0.51 3.02 -20.97
CA MET A 186 -1.85 3.24 -21.51
C MET A 186 -1.88 4.20 -22.71
N LYS A 187 -0.92 5.14 -22.81
CA LYS A 187 -0.94 6.29 -23.73
C LYS A 187 -1.07 5.89 -25.19
N ALA A 188 -0.46 4.78 -25.61
CA ALA A 188 -0.58 4.28 -26.99
C ALA A 188 -2.04 3.95 -27.39
N ARG A 189 -2.86 3.45 -26.45
CA ARG A 189 -4.27 3.11 -26.68
C ARG A 189 -5.21 4.26 -26.33
N PHE A 190 -4.79 5.10 -25.38
CA PHE A 190 -5.58 6.17 -24.77
C PHE A 190 -4.75 7.47 -24.79
N PRO A 191 -4.58 8.12 -25.95
CA PRO A 191 -3.71 9.29 -26.09
C PRO A 191 -4.19 10.53 -25.33
N ALA A 192 -5.47 10.56 -24.93
CA ALA A 192 -6.04 11.60 -24.08
C ALA A 192 -5.60 11.51 -22.62
N LEU A 193 -4.97 10.40 -22.20
CA LEU A 193 -4.36 10.31 -20.88
C LEU A 193 -3.03 11.05 -20.90
N ASP A 194 -2.95 12.09 -20.07
CA ASP A 194 -1.75 12.86 -19.87
C ASP A 194 -1.46 13.01 -18.38
N TYR A 195 -0.24 12.67 -18.00
CA TYR A 195 0.23 12.74 -16.63
C TYR A 195 1.73 13.01 -16.66
N SER A 196 2.18 13.87 -15.76
CA SER A 196 3.58 14.13 -15.50
C SER A 196 3.82 14.00 -14.02
N LEU A 197 5.03 13.55 -13.65
CA LEU A 197 5.41 13.50 -12.24
C LEU A 197 5.37 14.90 -11.63
N PRO A 198 4.95 15.02 -10.35
CA PRO A 198 4.96 16.31 -9.66
C PRO A 198 6.39 16.83 -9.51
N GLY A 199 6.62 18.10 -9.82
CA GLY A 199 7.83 18.81 -9.44
C GLY A 199 7.78 19.33 -8.00
N ASP A 200 8.87 19.92 -7.53
CA ASP A 200 8.98 20.43 -6.15
C ASP A 200 7.96 21.53 -5.82
N THR A 201 7.45 22.22 -6.84
CA THR A 201 6.39 23.23 -6.69
C THR A 201 5.00 22.63 -6.57
N ASP A 202 4.80 21.36 -6.90
CA ASP A 202 3.46 20.74 -7.00
C ASP A 202 2.99 20.08 -5.71
N TYR A 203 3.89 19.92 -4.73
CA TYR A 203 3.60 19.42 -3.40
C TYR A 203 4.23 20.29 -2.30
N PHE A 204 3.80 20.07 -1.07
CA PHE A 204 4.47 20.57 0.12
C PHE A 204 4.70 19.43 1.10
N VAL A 205 5.67 19.61 1.99
CA VAL A 205 6.01 18.64 3.03
C VAL A 205 5.42 19.08 4.36
N GLU A 206 4.48 18.29 4.89
CA GLU A 206 4.04 18.42 6.27
C GLU A 206 5.04 17.69 7.18
N GLN A 207 5.77 18.44 8.00
CA GLN A 207 6.86 17.90 8.85
C GLN A 207 6.33 17.03 10.00
N ASP A 208 5.11 17.31 10.46
CA ASP A 208 4.49 16.71 11.64
C ASP A 208 3.47 15.62 11.31
N GLY A 209 3.68 14.89 10.21
CA GLY A 209 2.79 13.81 9.77
C GLY A 209 2.66 12.65 10.78
N LEU A 210 1.57 11.87 10.64
CA LEU A 210 1.34 10.65 11.41
C LEU A 210 2.48 9.64 11.18
N GLY A 211 2.83 8.87 12.22
CA GLY A 211 3.92 7.89 12.15
C GLY A 211 3.67 6.67 11.29
N GLY A 212 2.43 6.46 10.81
CA GLY A 212 2.04 5.28 10.05
C GLY A 212 1.61 4.10 10.91
N GLU A 213 1.04 3.09 10.27
CA GLU A 213 0.48 1.90 10.89
C GLU A 213 1.51 1.12 11.72
N LEU A 214 2.72 0.91 11.19
CA LEU A 214 3.75 0.10 11.85
C LEU A 214 4.23 0.77 13.15
N VAL A 215 4.26 2.10 13.19
CA VAL A 215 4.61 2.87 14.40
C VAL A 215 3.60 2.63 15.53
N ALA A 216 2.30 2.58 15.20
CA ALA A 216 1.28 2.28 16.19
C ALA A 216 1.46 0.88 16.78
N ILE A 217 1.79 -0.09 15.92
CA ILE A 217 1.98 -1.50 16.31
C ILE A 217 3.21 -1.69 17.21
N VAL A 218 4.33 -1.04 16.89
CA VAL A 218 5.54 -1.13 17.72
C VAL A 218 5.49 -0.25 18.97
N GLY A 219 4.43 0.55 19.14
CA GLY A 219 4.28 1.45 20.28
C GLY A 219 5.25 2.63 20.26
N GLY A 220 5.65 3.09 19.08
CA GLY A 220 6.61 4.19 18.90
C GLY A 220 6.08 5.55 19.39
N GLY A 221 4.76 5.73 19.44
CA GLY A 221 4.12 6.94 19.96
C GLY A 221 4.39 8.21 19.14
N LYS A 222 4.13 9.39 19.74
CA LYS A 222 4.22 10.70 19.08
C LYS A 222 5.63 11.13 18.65
N SER A 223 6.68 10.43 19.08
CA SER A 223 8.07 10.73 18.69
C SER A 223 8.43 10.20 17.30
N TYR A 224 7.65 9.27 16.76
CA TYR A 224 7.80 8.75 15.40
C TYR A 224 6.90 9.53 14.43
N LYS A 225 6.99 10.87 14.39
CA LYS A 225 6.38 11.62 13.29
C LYS A 225 7.22 11.43 12.03
N THR A 226 6.57 11.28 10.88
CA THR A 226 7.25 11.17 9.58
C THR A 226 6.74 12.27 8.66
N PRO A 227 7.63 13.00 7.96
CA PRO A 227 7.21 13.97 6.98
C PRO A 227 6.32 13.32 5.91
N ALA A 228 5.27 14.02 5.50
CA ALA A 228 4.34 13.58 4.48
C ALA A 228 4.27 14.59 3.33
N ALA A 229 4.39 14.11 2.11
CA ALA A 229 4.12 14.92 0.93
C ALA A 229 2.61 15.03 0.70
N LEU A 230 2.14 16.25 0.43
CA LEU A 230 0.75 16.58 0.11
C LEU A 230 0.72 17.42 -1.17
N LEU A 231 -0.06 17.01 -2.17
CA LEU A 231 -0.18 17.74 -3.44
C LEU A 231 -0.92 19.07 -3.23
N LYS A 232 -0.44 20.16 -3.85
CA LYS A 232 -1.03 21.51 -3.71
C LYS A 232 -2.32 21.68 -4.49
N ASN A 233 -2.34 21.20 -5.74
CA ASN A 233 -3.49 21.30 -6.65
C ASN A 233 -3.97 19.89 -6.97
N TYR A 234 -5.10 19.47 -6.40
CA TYR A 234 -5.72 18.19 -6.71
C TYR A 234 -7.01 18.42 -7.50
N ALA A 235 -7.25 17.59 -8.50
CA ALA A 235 -8.56 17.52 -9.11
C ALA A 235 -9.55 16.95 -8.10
N THR A 236 -10.70 17.61 -7.95
CA THR A 236 -11.77 17.13 -7.07
C THR A 236 -12.57 16.07 -7.81
N CYS A 237 -12.53 14.85 -7.27
CA CYS A 237 -13.46 13.80 -7.62
C CYS A 237 -14.52 13.70 -6.53
N VAL A 238 -15.77 13.46 -6.93
CA VAL A 238 -16.91 13.32 -6.03
C VAL A 238 -17.42 11.89 -6.11
N GLY A 239 -17.72 11.29 -4.95
CA GLY A 239 -18.40 10.00 -4.88
C GLY A 239 -19.81 10.09 -5.49
N LYS A 240 -20.15 9.19 -6.41
CA LYS A 240 -21.51 9.12 -7.00
C LYS A 240 -22.55 8.54 -6.04
N ASP A 241 -22.11 7.69 -5.13
CA ASP A 241 -22.95 7.11 -4.09
C ASP A 241 -23.16 8.15 -2.97
N LYS A 242 -24.30 8.11 -2.26
CA LYS A 242 -24.69 9.11 -1.22
C LYS A 242 -23.69 9.30 -0.06
N ALA A 243 -22.57 8.60 -0.06
CA ALA A 243 -21.38 8.93 0.73
C ALA A 243 -20.46 9.84 -0.10
N LEU A 244 -20.47 11.14 0.20
CA LEU A 244 -19.57 12.11 -0.41
C LEU A 244 -18.11 11.75 -0.05
N TYR A 245 -17.41 11.09 -0.96
CA TYR A 245 -15.96 10.98 -0.88
C TYR A 245 -15.36 12.23 -1.50
N THR A 246 -14.76 13.08 -0.66
CA THR A 246 -13.83 14.09 -1.15
C THR A 246 -12.42 13.55 -1.06
N VAL A 247 -11.81 13.33 -2.22
CA VAL A 247 -10.37 13.17 -2.34
C VAL A 247 -9.79 14.57 -2.06
N ASN A 248 -9.21 14.81 -0.88
CA ASN A 248 -8.53 16.07 -0.56
C ASN A 248 -7.06 15.83 -0.20
N SER A 249 -6.24 16.87 -0.22
CA SER A 249 -4.80 16.80 0.04
C SER A 249 -4.41 16.05 1.32
N TYR A 250 -5.31 15.90 2.30
CA TYR A 250 -5.07 15.24 3.58
C TYR A 250 -5.59 13.79 3.67
N GLY A 251 -6.47 13.36 2.76
CA GLY A 251 -7.19 12.09 2.91
C GLY A 251 -8.37 11.92 1.97
N LEU A 252 -8.82 10.68 1.79
CA LEU A 252 -10.20 10.42 1.38
C LEU A 252 -11.03 10.82 2.60
N ASN A 253 -11.36 12.09 2.71
CA ASN A 253 -12.21 12.56 3.80
C ASN A 253 -13.64 12.23 3.39
N SER A 254 -14.12 11.11 3.92
CA SER A 254 -15.54 10.80 3.95
C SER A 254 -16.19 11.72 5.00
N THR A 255 -17.01 12.67 4.58
CA THR A 255 -17.83 13.45 5.53
C THR A 255 -18.93 12.61 6.19
N GLY A 256 -19.08 11.35 5.79
CA GLY A 256 -19.90 10.33 6.44
C GLY A 256 -19.11 9.06 6.71
N ARG A 257 -19.29 8.47 7.89
CA ARG A 257 -18.79 7.13 8.24
C ARG A 257 -19.34 6.12 7.20
N LEU A 258 -18.48 5.22 6.68
CA LEU A 258 -18.70 4.06 5.75
C LEU A 258 -18.20 4.31 4.30
N VAL A 259 -17.38 3.48 3.62
CA VAL A 259 -16.57 2.29 3.96
C VAL A 259 -15.36 2.33 3.01
N LYS A 260 -14.13 2.46 3.54
CA LYS A 260 -12.89 2.38 2.73
C LYS A 260 -12.80 1.11 1.89
N ASP A 261 -13.59 0.10 2.22
CA ASP A 261 -13.57 -1.24 1.65
C ASP A 261 -14.80 -1.60 0.79
N ALA A 262 -15.85 -0.75 0.75
CA ALA A 262 -16.99 -1.01 -0.13
C ALA A 262 -16.69 -0.62 -1.58
N PRO A 263 -17.32 -1.31 -2.56
CA PRO A 263 -17.35 -0.83 -3.93
C PRO A 263 -17.90 0.59 -4.01
N HIS A 264 -17.26 1.45 -4.78
CA HIS A 264 -17.66 2.86 -4.94
C HIS A 264 -17.27 3.41 -6.30
N VAL A 265 -17.90 4.52 -6.69
CA VAL A 265 -17.60 5.23 -7.94
C VAL A 265 -17.14 6.65 -7.65
N LEU A 266 -15.99 7.03 -8.20
CA LEU A 266 -15.49 8.39 -8.23
C LEU A 266 -15.81 9.02 -9.59
N GLN A 267 -16.41 10.21 -9.59
CA GLN A 267 -16.63 11.01 -10.79
C GLN A 267 -15.79 12.28 -10.71
N CYS A 268 -15.01 12.56 -11.75
CA CYS A 268 -14.08 13.69 -11.78
C CYS A 268 -14.46 14.65 -12.91
N ASN A 269 -14.50 15.96 -12.62
CA ASN A 269 -14.95 16.98 -13.59
C ASN A 269 -13.96 17.25 -14.74
N GLY A 270 -12.70 16.81 -14.63
CA GLY A 270 -11.61 17.22 -15.52
C GLY A 270 -11.13 16.18 -16.54
N ALA A 271 -11.90 15.13 -16.84
CA ALA A 271 -11.29 13.93 -17.40
C ALA A 271 -11.44 13.72 -18.91
N SER A 272 -10.54 12.89 -19.44
CA SER A 272 -10.40 12.38 -20.82
C SER A 272 -11.65 11.75 -21.48
N GLY A 273 -12.81 11.75 -20.81
CA GLY A 273 -14.02 11.02 -21.21
C GLY A 273 -13.94 9.51 -20.98
N LEU A 274 -12.79 8.99 -20.53
CA LEU A 274 -12.57 7.57 -20.29
C LEU A 274 -13.17 7.12 -18.97
N LYS A 275 -13.54 5.84 -18.91
CA LYS A 275 -13.99 5.17 -17.68
C LYS A 275 -13.00 4.05 -17.35
N VAL A 276 -12.76 3.81 -16.07
CA VAL A 276 -11.88 2.73 -15.61
C VAL A 276 -12.53 1.94 -14.49
N LEU A 277 -12.36 0.62 -14.51
CA LEU A 277 -12.70 -0.29 -13.43
C LEU A 277 -11.41 -0.77 -12.78
N VAL A 278 -11.29 -0.59 -11.48
CA VAL A 278 -10.08 -0.87 -10.70
C VAL A 278 -10.40 -1.95 -9.66
N PHE A 279 -9.71 -3.09 -9.80
CA PHE A 279 -9.62 -4.11 -8.75
C PHE A 279 -8.33 -3.85 -7.96
N ARG A 280 -8.42 -3.73 -6.64
CA ARG A 280 -7.31 -3.19 -5.83
C ARG A 280 -7.21 -3.75 -4.43
N ASP A 281 -6.10 -3.41 -3.77
CA ASP A 281 -5.82 -3.56 -2.34
C ASP A 281 -5.75 -2.18 -1.63
N SER A 282 -5.03 -2.03 -0.52
CA SER A 282 -4.88 -0.74 0.19
C SER A 282 -3.92 0.26 -0.48
N PHE A 283 -3.02 -0.15 -1.39
CA PHE A 283 -2.14 0.79 -2.10
C PHE A 283 -2.91 1.78 -2.97
N TRP A 284 -4.12 1.41 -3.39
CA TRP A 284 -5.05 2.30 -4.08
C TRP A 284 -5.29 3.64 -3.38
N ASP A 285 -5.24 3.67 -2.05
CA ASP A 285 -5.64 4.86 -1.29
C ASP A 285 -4.86 6.09 -1.72
N LYS A 286 -3.54 5.96 -1.96
CA LYS A 286 -2.71 7.05 -2.47
C LYS A 286 -2.71 7.14 -3.99
N LEU A 287 -2.90 6.03 -4.70
CA LEU A 287 -2.99 6.03 -6.16
C LEU A 287 -4.24 6.74 -6.69
N ALA A 288 -5.35 6.69 -5.95
CA ALA A 288 -6.60 7.33 -6.32
C ALA A 288 -6.44 8.83 -6.58
N TYR A 289 -5.55 9.51 -5.86
CA TYR A 289 -5.29 10.94 -5.99
C TYR A 289 -4.66 11.35 -7.31
N THR A 290 -3.82 10.48 -7.86
CA THR A 290 -3.03 10.77 -9.05
C THR A 290 -3.66 10.14 -10.28
N LEU A 291 -4.31 8.98 -10.12
CA LEU A 291 -4.91 8.23 -11.21
C LEU A 291 -6.37 8.58 -11.48
N ALA A 292 -7.24 8.64 -10.45
CA ALA A 292 -8.67 8.84 -10.67
C ALA A 292 -9.00 10.15 -11.41
N PRO A 293 -8.33 11.29 -11.15
CA PRO A 293 -8.51 12.52 -11.93
C PRO A 293 -8.39 12.41 -13.45
N LEU A 294 -7.66 11.40 -13.94
CA LEU A 294 -7.44 11.19 -15.37
C LEU A 294 -8.66 10.58 -16.09
N PHE A 295 -9.63 10.06 -15.32
CA PHE A 295 -10.81 9.36 -15.81
C PHE A 295 -12.11 10.06 -15.38
N TYR A 296 -13.11 10.01 -16.27
CA TYR A 296 -14.42 10.62 -16.03
C TYR A 296 -15.16 9.87 -14.93
N GLU A 297 -15.07 8.54 -14.96
CA GLU A 297 -15.55 7.67 -13.89
C GLU A 297 -14.50 6.62 -13.56
N THR A 298 -14.26 6.44 -12.26
CA THR A 298 -13.43 5.38 -11.71
C THR A 298 -14.28 4.51 -10.79
N TYR A 299 -14.53 3.28 -11.23
CA TYR A 299 -15.21 2.25 -10.46
C TYR A 299 -14.17 1.49 -9.66
N VAL A 300 -14.32 1.39 -8.34
CA VAL A 300 -13.33 0.80 -7.46
C VAL A 300 -13.92 -0.39 -6.73
N ILE A 301 -13.25 -1.54 -6.82
CA ILE A 301 -13.61 -2.78 -6.14
C ILE A 301 -12.40 -3.26 -5.34
N LYS A 302 -12.54 -3.40 -4.02
CA LYS A 302 -11.51 -4.03 -3.19
C LYS A 302 -11.55 -5.54 -3.43
N MET A 303 -10.40 -6.14 -3.67
CA MET A 303 -10.28 -7.60 -3.72
C MET A 303 -10.27 -8.16 -2.30
N GLU A 304 -11.09 -9.17 -2.03
CA GLU A 304 -11.05 -9.93 -0.78
C GLU A 304 -9.97 -11.02 -0.89
N GLY A 305 -9.08 -11.08 0.11
CA GLY A 305 -7.90 -11.92 0.10
C GLY A 305 -6.67 -11.18 -0.42
N GLU A 306 -5.59 -11.21 0.36
CA GLU A 306 -4.28 -10.80 -0.11
C GLU A 306 -3.86 -11.81 -1.18
N VAL A 307 -3.81 -11.36 -2.44
CA VAL A 307 -3.19 -12.16 -3.51
C VAL A 307 -1.68 -12.05 -3.29
N PHE A 308 -1.18 -12.82 -2.32
CA PHE A 308 0.22 -12.85 -1.97
C PHE A 308 1.04 -13.38 -3.16
N PHE A 309 2.02 -12.60 -3.59
CA PHE A 309 3.10 -12.99 -4.48
C PHE A 309 4.45 -12.53 -3.91
#